data_AF-A0A1B4PL26-F1
#
_entry.id   AF-A0A1B4PL26-F1
#
_cell.length_a   1.000
_cell.length_b   1.000
_cell.length_c   1.000
_cell.angle_alpha   90.00
_cell.angle_beta   90.00
_cell.angle_gamma   90.00
#
_symmetry.space_group_name_H-M   'P 1'
#
loop_
_entity.id
_entity.type
_entity.pdbx_description
1 polymer ?
#
loop_
_entity_poly.entity_id
_entity_poly.type
_entity_poly.pdbx_seq_one_letter_code
_entity_poly.pdbx_strand_id
1 'polypeptide(L)'
;MKTTMKKVALRAWKIGMFALAAGTLAGCGGGSDSNSTTPSNASLATISGTAATGAPMANAAITIACKSGNGSGTADANGAFSISFVFAGPCAITGTNGTTTQHSFASGGGTFNVTPLTEMLLTYMAAQLGTDLNGLLTGLTTNPTYQGALTSPLAVASAQNGVIQTIKNETGVTVSASSFLTTPFKPGQAGQDADLEILKSNGALTKTGQPSPTLLDKVKTAGAAAGKPTGGTGGSGNPA
;
A
#
# COMPACT_ATOMS: atom_id res chain seq x y z
N MET A 1 13.05 30.07 47.78
CA MET A 1 12.58 31.40 47.33
C MET A 1 13.80 32.21 46.87
N LYS A 2 14.04 32.29 45.55
CA LYS A 2 14.87 33.30 44.88
C LYS A 2 14.69 33.12 43.37
N THR A 3 13.81 33.95 42.82
CA THR A 3 13.41 34.04 41.42
C THR A 3 14.45 34.87 40.66
N THR A 4 14.76 34.52 39.41
CA THR A 4 15.47 35.44 38.51
C THR A 4 14.84 35.40 37.12
N MET A 5 14.05 36.44 36.84
CA MET A 5 13.47 36.75 35.54
C MET A 5 14.54 37.39 34.64
N LYS A 6 14.58 37.03 33.35
CA LYS A 6 15.30 37.78 32.31
C LYS A 6 14.30 38.51 31.40
N LYS A 7 14.71 39.73 31.04
CA LYS A 7 13.90 40.85 30.57
C LYS A 7 13.40 40.68 29.13
N VAL A 8 12.19 41.18 28.94
CA VAL A 8 11.48 41.43 27.68
C VAL A 8 12.15 42.56 26.89
N ALA A 9 12.22 42.42 25.56
CA ALA A 9 12.46 43.53 24.65
C ALA A 9 11.37 43.52 23.56
N LEU A 10 10.33 44.34 23.75
CA LEU A 10 9.34 44.69 22.74
C LEU A 10 9.96 45.71 21.78
N ARG A 11 9.94 45.44 20.47
CA ARG A 11 10.13 46.47 19.45
C ARG A 11 8.78 46.74 18.78
N ALA A 12 8.22 47.87 19.14
CA ALA A 12 7.08 48.47 18.46
C ALA A 12 7.57 49.12 17.17
N TRP A 13 6.87 48.87 16.06
CA TRP A 13 6.85 49.80 14.94
C TRP A 13 5.43 49.95 14.43
N LYS A 14 5.04 51.20 14.19
CA LYS A 14 3.69 51.70 14.05
C LYS A 14 3.52 52.28 12.65
N ILE A 15 2.28 52.15 12.15
CA ILE A 15 1.56 53.00 11.19
C ILE A 15 1.77 52.71 9.70
N GLY A 16 0.63 52.55 9.01
CA GLY A 16 0.47 52.79 7.58
C GLY A 16 -0.84 52.24 7.02
N MET A 17 -1.96 52.97 7.17
CA MET A 17 -3.19 52.72 6.41
C MET A 17 -3.01 53.18 4.96
N PHE A 18 -3.49 52.39 3.99
CA PHE A 18 -3.90 52.89 2.68
C PHE A 18 -5.06 52.08 2.10
N ALA A 19 -5.95 52.79 1.40
CA ALA A 19 -7.28 52.40 1.01
C ALA A 19 -7.37 51.81 -0.42
N LEU A 20 -8.39 50.95 -0.61
CA LEU A 20 -9.38 50.95 -1.70
C LEU A 20 -8.90 50.97 -3.17
N ALA A 21 -9.11 49.86 -3.90
CA ALA A 21 -9.51 49.87 -5.32
C ALA A 21 -10.01 48.48 -5.79
N ALA A 22 -11.10 48.50 -6.56
CA ALA A 22 -11.78 47.34 -7.13
C ALA A 22 -11.04 46.71 -8.32
N GLY A 23 -11.24 45.41 -8.52
CA GLY A 23 -10.83 44.69 -9.74
C GLY A 23 -11.79 43.54 -10.01
N THR A 24 -12.78 43.79 -10.86
CA THR A 24 -13.65 42.75 -11.44
C THR A 24 -12.86 41.96 -12.49
N LEU A 25 -12.60 40.69 -12.23
CA LEU A 25 -11.98 39.80 -13.21
C LEU A 25 -13.06 39.12 -14.05
N ALA A 26 -13.38 39.71 -15.20
CA ALA A 26 -14.07 39.02 -16.28
C ALA A 26 -13.01 38.30 -17.13
N GLY A 27 -12.85 36.99 -16.90
CA GLY A 27 -12.07 36.10 -17.76
C GLY A 27 -12.96 35.55 -18.86
N CYS A 28 -12.86 36.15 -20.05
CA CYS A 28 -13.48 35.67 -21.28
C CYS A 28 -12.73 34.43 -21.79
N GLY A 29 -13.49 33.45 -22.27
CA GLY A 29 -13.02 32.16 -22.74
C GLY A 29 -12.12 32.25 -23.97
N GLY A 30 -11.01 31.50 -23.91
CA GLY A 30 -10.29 31.04 -25.08
C GLY A 30 -10.70 29.59 -25.34
N GLY A 31 -11.37 29.35 -26.46
CA GLY A 31 -11.53 28.00 -27.01
C GLY A 31 -10.16 27.45 -27.39
N SER A 32 -9.90 26.20 -27.04
CA SER A 32 -8.80 25.44 -27.62
C SER A 32 -9.31 24.05 -27.91
N ASP A 33 -9.07 23.70 -29.16
CA ASP A 33 -9.53 22.54 -29.88
C ASP A 33 -9.24 21.23 -29.14
N SER A 34 -10.15 20.29 -29.38
CA SER A 34 -10.14 18.95 -28.84
C SER A 34 -8.84 18.22 -29.17
N ASN A 35 -7.99 18.06 -28.16
CA ASN A 35 -7.21 16.84 -28.03
C ASN A 35 -7.51 16.29 -26.64
N SER A 36 -8.36 15.25 -26.59
CA SER A 36 -8.58 14.46 -25.39
C SER A 36 -7.26 13.77 -25.03
N THR A 37 -6.41 14.48 -24.30
CA THR A 37 -5.35 13.85 -23.53
C THR A 37 -6.02 13.22 -22.32
N THR A 38 -6.49 11.98 -22.49
CA THR A 38 -6.47 11.06 -21.34
C THR A 38 -5.07 11.17 -20.74
N PRO A 39 -4.90 11.47 -19.44
CA PRO A 39 -3.58 11.49 -18.84
C PRO A 39 -2.94 10.12 -19.05
N SER A 40 -1.96 10.04 -19.95
CA SER A 40 -1.09 8.90 -20.02
C SER A 40 -0.22 9.00 -18.76
N ASN A 41 -0.61 8.27 -17.71
CA ASN A 41 0.19 8.14 -16.49
C ASN A 41 1.51 7.35 -16.73
N ALA A 42 1.86 7.10 -17.98
CA ALA A 42 3.11 6.48 -18.40
C ALA A 42 4.27 7.46 -18.19
N SER A 43 5.01 7.30 -17.10
CA SER A 43 6.22 8.06 -16.81
C SER A 43 7.34 7.11 -16.41
N LEU A 44 8.58 7.51 -16.67
CA LEU A 44 9.74 6.78 -16.16
C LEU A 44 9.68 6.83 -14.62
N ALA A 45 9.56 5.67 -14.00
CA ALA A 45 9.55 5.53 -12.56
C ALA A 45 10.39 4.32 -12.13
N THR A 46 10.90 4.40 -10.91
CA THR A 46 11.63 3.30 -10.28
C THR A 46 10.75 2.67 -9.22
N ILE A 47 10.56 1.36 -9.31
CA ILE A 47 10.00 0.54 -8.24
C ILE A 47 11.17 -0.18 -7.56
N SER A 48 11.29 0.01 -6.26
CA SER A 48 12.27 -0.67 -5.41
C SER A 48 11.57 -1.44 -4.30
N GLY A 49 12.29 -2.31 -3.61
CA GLY A 49 11.74 -3.04 -2.48
C GLY A 49 12.63 -4.16 -2.02
N THR A 50 12.13 -4.90 -1.03
CA THR A 50 12.77 -6.10 -0.52
C THR A 50 11.85 -7.29 -0.75
N ALA A 51 12.36 -8.31 -1.44
CA ALA A 51 11.76 -9.63 -1.55
C ALA A 51 12.28 -10.52 -0.42
N ALA A 52 11.42 -10.89 0.53
CA ALA A 52 11.82 -11.68 1.69
C ALA A 52 10.65 -12.49 2.28
N THR A 53 11.00 -13.59 2.93
CA THR A 53 10.06 -14.43 3.69
C THR A 53 10.50 -14.62 5.15
N GLY A 54 11.10 -13.58 5.73
CA GLY A 54 11.88 -13.61 6.97
C GLY A 54 13.37 -13.94 6.75
N ALA A 55 13.67 -14.55 5.60
CA ALA A 55 15.01 -14.56 5.00
C ALA A 55 14.95 -13.86 3.64
N PRO A 56 16.07 -13.28 3.16
CA PRO A 56 16.12 -12.68 1.83
C PRO A 56 15.74 -13.73 0.76
N MET A 57 14.86 -13.36 -0.17
CA MET A 57 14.66 -14.13 -1.40
C MET A 57 15.80 -13.80 -2.37
N ALA A 58 17.00 -14.29 -2.05
CA ALA A 58 18.20 -14.03 -2.83
C ALA A 58 18.05 -14.47 -4.29
N ASN A 59 18.48 -13.63 -5.23
CA ASN A 59 18.37 -13.88 -6.67
C ASN A 59 16.94 -14.10 -7.17
N ALA A 60 15.92 -13.64 -6.44
CA ALA A 60 14.55 -13.77 -6.89
C ALA A 60 14.35 -13.03 -8.22
N ALA A 61 13.76 -13.71 -9.20
CA ALA A 61 13.27 -13.07 -10.41
C ALA A 61 12.07 -12.20 -10.03
N ILE A 62 12.15 -10.91 -10.35
CA ILE A 62 11.10 -9.93 -10.11
C ILE A 62 10.49 -9.54 -11.45
N THR A 63 9.17 -9.75 -11.59
CA THR A 63 8.39 -9.32 -12.75
C THR A 63 7.31 -8.35 -12.32
N ILE A 64 7.17 -7.25 -13.05
CA ILE A 64 6.20 -6.19 -12.80
C ILE A 64 5.30 -6.08 -14.04
N ALA A 65 4.01 -6.37 -13.86
CA ALA A 65 3.01 -6.33 -14.91
C ALA A 65 1.97 -5.25 -14.58
N CYS A 66 1.95 -4.18 -15.40
CA CYS A 66 1.03 -3.08 -15.22
C CYS A 66 -0.10 -3.12 -16.26
N LYS A 67 -1.08 -2.21 -16.14
CA LYS A 67 -2.10 -2.00 -17.17
C LYS A 67 -1.49 -1.78 -18.55
N SER A 68 -0.42 -0.99 -18.61
CA SER A 68 0.48 -0.91 -19.75
C SER A 68 1.92 -0.69 -19.25
N GLY A 69 2.89 -1.23 -19.98
CA GLY A 69 4.28 -1.20 -19.53
C GLY A 69 4.59 -2.29 -18.50
N ASN A 70 5.81 -2.81 -18.60
CA ASN A 70 6.25 -3.96 -17.83
C ASN A 70 7.67 -3.67 -17.35
N GLY A 71 8.03 -4.23 -16.21
CA GLY A 71 9.39 -4.21 -15.67
C GLY A 71 9.84 -5.62 -15.31
N SER A 72 11.14 -5.86 -15.39
CA SER A 72 11.73 -7.10 -14.90
C SER A 72 13.13 -6.86 -14.37
N GLY A 73 13.54 -7.64 -13.38
CA GLY A 73 14.87 -7.61 -12.82
C GLY A 73 15.08 -8.76 -11.85
N THR A 74 16.15 -8.69 -11.09
CA THR A 74 16.49 -9.69 -10.07
C THR A 74 16.78 -9.00 -8.75
N ALA A 75 16.29 -9.58 -7.66
CA ALA A 75 16.72 -9.19 -6.33
C ALA A 75 18.19 -9.58 -6.09
N ASP A 76 18.91 -8.78 -5.33
CA ASP A 76 20.29 -9.07 -4.92
C ASP A 76 20.35 -10.18 -3.86
N ALA A 77 21.55 -10.47 -3.33
CA ALA A 77 21.75 -11.47 -2.29
C ALA A 77 21.03 -11.13 -0.96
N ASN A 78 20.68 -9.87 -0.75
CA ASN A 78 19.92 -9.38 0.41
C ASN A 78 18.42 -9.27 0.11
N GLY A 79 17.95 -9.75 -1.04
CA GLY A 79 16.56 -9.64 -1.47
C GLY A 79 16.16 -8.25 -1.95
N ALA A 80 17.07 -7.28 -2.02
CA ALA A 80 16.75 -5.93 -2.47
C ALA A 80 16.68 -5.86 -4.00
N PHE A 81 15.69 -5.15 -4.54
CA PHE A 81 15.55 -4.92 -5.97
C PHE A 81 15.25 -3.44 -6.26
N SER A 82 15.61 -3.00 -7.47
CA SER A 82 15.32 -1.66 -8.00
C SER A 82 15.20 -1.73 -9.51
N ILE A 83 14.02 -1.47 -10.04
CA ILE A 83 13.69 -1.64 -11.46
C ILE A 83 13.08 -0.34 -11.98
N SER A 84 13.73 0.25 -12.98
CA SER A 84 13.26 1.46 -13.66
C SER A 84 12.67 1.12 -15.01
N PHE A 85 11.46 1.58 -15.27
CA PHE A 85 10.74 1.32 -16.51
C PHE A 85 9.64 2.38 -16.71
N VAL A 86 8.98 2.35 -17.86
CA VAL A 86 7.81 3.21 -18.10
C VAL A 86 6.63 2.64 -17.31
N PHE A 87 6.33 3.25 -16.18
CA PHE A 87 5.28 2.83 -15.28
C PHE A 87 3.92 3.32 -15.77
N ALA A 88 2.94 2.42 -15.96
CA ALA A 88 1.54 2.82 -16.12
C ALA A 88 0.64 1.94 -15.24
N GLY A 89 0.54 2.33 -13.97
CA GLY A 89 -0.06 1.53 -12.91
C GLY A 89 -1.59 1.47 -12.85
N PRO A 90 -2.11 0.72 -11.86
CA PRO A 90 -1.34 -0.07 -10.89
C PRO A 90 -0.69 -1.31 -11.53
N CYS A 91 0.34 -1.85 -10.87
CA CYS A 91 1.11 -2.99 -11.34
C CYS A 91 1.09 -4.12 -10.32
N ALA A 92 0.96 -5.36 -10.79
CA ALA A 92 1.27 -6.55 -10.01
C ALA A 92 2.79 -6.75 -9.99
N ILE A 93 3.34 -7.07 -8.82
CA ILE A 93 4.73 -7.45 -8.65
C ILE A 93 4.74 -8.93 -8.25
N THR A 94 5.48 -9.75 -8.99
CA THR A 94 5.72 -11.16 -8.64
C THR A 94 7.21 -11.33 -8.39
N GLY A 95 7.56 -11.89 -7.23
CA GLY A 95 8.92 -12.30 -6.92
C GLY A 95 8.98 -13.81 -6.73
N THR A 96 9.91 -14.47 -7.43
CA THR A 96 10.12 -15.92 -7.28
C THR A 96 11.59 -16.29 -7.19
N ASN A 97 11.95 -17.16 -6.26
CA ASN A 97 13.31 -17.71 -6.10
C ASN A 97 13.40 -19.18 -6.53
N GLY A 98 12.42 -19.67 -7.31
CA GLY A 98 12.30 -21.07 -7.74
C GLY A 98 11.67 -22.02 -6.72
N THR A 99 11.63 -21.64 -5.43
CA THR A 99 10.98 -22.44 -4.37
C THR A 99 9.73 -21.78 -3.80
N THR A 100 9.73 -20.45 -3.75
CA THR A 100 8.63 -19.64 -3.26
C THR A 100 8.33 -18.53 -4.24
N THR A 101 7.04 -18.29 -4.45
CA THR A 101 6.53 -17.15 -5.21
C THR A 101 5.68 -16.30 -4.28
N GLN A 102 5.97 -15.01 -4.23
CA GLN A 102 5.24 -14.01 -3.46
C GLN A 102 4.75 -12.91 -4.40
N HIS A 103 3.61 -12.34 -4.07
CA HIS A 103 3.01 -11.26 -4.82
C HIS A 103 2.92 -9.98 -3.98
N SER A 104 2.94 -8.86 -4.70
CA SER A 104 2.70 -7.52 -4.19
C SER A 104 2.13 -6.67 -5.31
N PHE A 105 1.96 -5.38 -5.06
CA PHE A 105 1.54 -4.45 -6.10
C PHE A 105 2.19 -3.09 -5.90
N ALA A 106 2.24 -2.30 -6.96
CA ALA A 106 2.64 -0.91 -6.94
C ALA A 106 1.57 0.00 -7.51
N SER A 107 1.21 1.03 -6.77
CA SER A 107 0.31 2.11 -7.22
C SER A 107 1.07 3.30 -7.84
N GLY A 108 2.40 3.32 -7.76
CA GLY A 108 3.28 4.36 -8.30
C GLY A 108 4.75 3.93 -8.30
N GLY A 109 5.65 4.86 -8.58
CA GLY A 109 7.08 4.70 -8.25
C GLY A 109 7.32 4.77 -6.75
N GLY A 110 8.38 4.13 -6.27
CA GLY A 110 8.74 4.10 -4.85
C GLY A 110 9.01 2.69 -4.33
N THR A 111 8.91 2.53 -3.01
CA THR A 111 9.17 1.26 -2.34
C THR A 111 7.90 0.42 -2.23
N PHE A 112 7.96 -0.82 -2.73
CA PHE A 112 6.92 -1.83 -2.65
C PHE A 112 7.57 -3.19 -2.37
N ASN A 113 7.41 -3.68 -1.14
CA ASN A 113 8.04 -4.93 -0.72
C ASN A 113 7.30 -6.14 -1.27
N VAL A 114 8.00 -7.27 -1.40
CA VAL A 114 7.44 -8.55 -1.84
C VAL A 114 7.62 -9.55 -0.70
N THR A 115 6.58 -9.71 0.11
CA THR A 115 6.65 -10.47 1.37
C THR A 115 5.36 -11.25 1.63
N PRO A 116 5.36 -12.20 2.58
CA PRO A 116 4.12 -12.87 3.00
C PRO A 116 3.05 -11.91 3.50
N LEU A 117 3.43 -10.75 4.05
CA LEU A 117 2.47 -9.71 4.44
C LEU A 117 1.76 -9.08 3.23
N THR A 118 2.48 -8.86 2.12
CA THR A 118 1.88 -8.30 0.89
C THR A 118 1.05 -9.32 0.13
N GLU A 119 1.41 -10.61 0.22
CA GLU A 119 0.59 -11.73 -0.26
C GLU A 119 -0.77 -11.77 0.47
N MET A 120 -0.74 -11.65 1.81
CA MET A 120 -1.96 -11.56 2.61
C MET A 120 -2.76 -10.29 2.33
N LEU A 121 -2.09 -9.16 2.07
CA LEU A 121 -2.76 -7.91 1.66
C LEU A 121 -3.53 -8.10 0.35
N LEU A 122 -2.90 -8.64 -0.68
CA LEU A 122 -3.59 -8.91 -1.94
C LEU A 122 -4.73 -9.92 -1.78
N THR A 123 -4.52 -10.96 -0.96
CA THR A 123 -5.58 -11.94 -0.65
C THR A 123 -6.78 -11.29 0.06
N TYR A 124 -6.51 -10.41 1.03
CA TYR A 124 -7.54 -9.68 1.75
C TYR A 124 -8.32 -8.76 0.82
N MET A 125 -7.62 -7.98 -0.01
CA MET A 125 -8.24 -7.07 -0.97
C MET A 125 -9.01 -7.83 -2.07
N ALA A 126 -8.50 -8.95 -2.54
CA ALA A 126 -9.21 -9.82 -3.47
C ALA A 126 -10.55 -10.27 -2.88
N ALA A 127 -10.54 -10.76 -1.63
CA ALA A 127 -11.76 -11.17 -0.95
C ALA A 127 -12.73 -10.01 -0.70
N GLN A 128 -12.24 -8.81 -0.36
CA GLN A 128 -13.06 -7.59 -0.28
C GLN A 128 -13.76 -7.28 -1.60
N LEU A 129 -13.09 -7.55 -2.72
CA LEU A 129 -13.58 -7.30 -4.07
C LEU A 129 -14.42 -8.46 -4.62
N GLY A 130 -14.70 -9.48 -3.81
CA GLY A 130 -15.49 -10.65 -4.21
C GLY A 130 -14.78 -11.57 -5.20
N THR A 131 -13.45 -11.60 -5.18
CA THR A 131 -12.61 -12.46 -6.03
C THR A 131 -11.55 -13.19 -5.20
N ASP A 132 -10.70 -13.98 -5.84
CA ASP A 132 -9.52 -14.57 -5.23
C ASP A 132 -8.23 -13.88 -5.70
N LEU A 133 -7.09 -14.26 -5.12
CA LEU A 133 -5.80 -13.66 -5.46
C LEU A 133 -5.50 -13.76 -6.97
N ASN A 134 -5.76 -14.91 -7.58
CA ASN A 134 -5.51 -15.11 -9.00
C ASN A 134 -6.44 -14.23 -9.85
N GLY A 135 -7.72 -14.14 -9.51
CA GLY A 135 -8.69 -13.26 -10.14
C GLY A 135 -8.31 -11.78 -10.02
N LEU A 136 -7.82 -11.35 -8.85
CA LEU A 136 -7.30 -9.99 -8.66
C LEU A 136 -6.07 -9.73 -9.56
N LEU A 137 -5.08 -10.63 -9.55
CA LEU A 137 -3.83 -10.46 -10.30
C LEU A 137 -4.07 -10.46 -11.83
N THR A 138 -4.85 -11.43 -12.32
CA THR A 138 -5.21 -11.52 -13.75
C THR A 138 -6.11 -10.37 -14.21
N GLY A 139 -7.01 -9.90 -13.34
CA GLY A 139 -7.91 -8.80 -13.62
C GLY A 139 -7.29 -7.41 -13.45
N LEU A 140 -6.12 -7.27 -12.82
CA LEU A 140 -5.57 -5.96 -12.47
C LEU A 140 -5.36 -5.05 -13.69
N THR A 141 -4.96 -5.63 -14.83
CA THR A 141 -4.70 -4.86 -16.05
C THR A 141 -5.97 -4.40 -16.77
N THR A 142 -7.12 -5.03 -16.52
CA THR A 142 -8.35 -4.82 -17.30
C THR A 142 -9.55 -4.35 -16.47
N ASN A 143 -9.60 -4.66 -15.17
CA ASN A 143 -10.73 -4.38 -14.30
C ASN A 143 -10.56 -3.02 -13.58
N PRO A 144 -11.36 -1.99 -13.90
CA PRO A 144 -11.24 -0.67 -13.30
C PRO A 144 -11.55 -0.65 -11.80
N THR A 145 -12.38 -1.57 -11.29
CA THR A 145 -12.67 -1.69 -9.86
C THR A 145 -11.43 -2.16 -9.10
N TYR A 146 -10.71 -3.15 -9.63
CA TYR A 146 -9.47 -3.64 -9.03
C TYR A 146 -8.38 -2.56 -9.06
N GLN A 147 -8.29 -1.85 -10.19
CA GLN A 147 -7.36 -0.73 -10.34
C GLN A 147 -7.65 0.36 -9.31
N GLY A 148 -8.91 0.82 -9.21
CA GLY A 148 -9.33 1.84 -8.27
C GLY A 148 -9.04 1.46 -6.81
N ALA A 149 -9.28 0.20 -6.44
CA ALA A 149 -9.01 -0.31 -5.10
C ALA A 149 -7.50 -0.28 -4.77
N LEU A 150 -6.64 -0.77 -5.66
CA LEU A 150 -5.18 -0.80 -5.44
C LEU A 150 -4.51 0.58 -5.57
N THR A 151 -5.16 1.56 -6.22
CA THR A 151 -4.66 2.95 -6.25
C THR A 151 -5.20 3.83 -5.14
N SER A 152 -6.20 3.38 -4.37
CA SER A 152 -6.80 4.16 -3.29
C SER A 152 -5.99 4.03 -2.00
N PRO A 153 -5.31 5.10 -1.51
CA PRO A 153 -4.50 5.02 -0.29
C PRO A 153 -5.34 4.63 0.94
N LEU A 154 -6.60 5.08 0.98
CA LEU A 154 -7.53 4.75 2.07
C LEU A 154 -7.93 3.26 2.03
N ALA A 155 -8.20 2.70 0.84
CA ALA A 155 -8.54 1.29 0.72
C ALA A 155 -7.35 0.40 1.09
N VAL A 156 -6.15 0.75 0.60
CA VAL A 156 -4.91 0.02 0.91
C VAL A 156 -4.59 0.09 2.40
N ALA A 157 -4.63 1.28 3.03
CA ALA A 157 -4.37 1.42 4.46
C ALA A 157 -5.40 0.65 5.32
N SER A 158 -6.68 0.69 4.94
CA SER A 158 -7.73 -0.10 5.60
C SER A 158 -7.47 -1.60 5.49
N ALA A 159 -7.08 -2.07 4.30
CA ALA A 159 -6.75 -3.47 4.07
C ALA A 159 -5.50 -3.93 4.85
N GLN A 160 -4.46 -3.09 4.92
CA GLN A 160 -3.29 -3.36 5.74
C GLN A 160 -3.66 -3.49 7.22
N ASN A 161 -4.49 -2.59 7.74
CA ASN A 161 -5.00 -2.69 9.10
C ASN A 161 -5.83 -3.98 9.31
N GLY A 162 -6.67 -4.36 8.35
CA GLY A 162 -7.44 -5.60 8.39
C GLY A 162 -6.55 -6.85 8.48
N VAL A 163 -5.48 -6.91 7.67
CA VAL A 163 -4.47 -7.97 7.74
C VAL A 163 -3.77 -7.99 9.09
N ILE A 164 -3.32 -6.84 9.59
CA ILE A 164 -2.63 -6.72 10.89
C ILE A 164 -3.52 -7.21 12.03
N GLN A 165 -4.80 -6.81 12.05
CA GLN A 165 -5.74 -7.27 13.07
C GLN A 165 -6.01 -8.77 12.96
N THR A 166 -6.12 -9.30 11.74
CA THR A 166 -6.31 -10.73 11.52
C THR A 166 -5.12 -11.53 12.03
N ILE A 167 -3.90 -11.10 11.72
CA ILE A 167 -2.66 -11.70 12.21
C ILE A 167 -2.64 -11.67 13.74
N LYS A 168 -2.92 -10.51 14.35
CA LYS A 168 -2.91 -10.36 15.80
C LYS A 168 -3.93 -11.28 16.48
N ASN A 169 -5.14 -11.38 15.94
CA ASN A 169 -6.21 -12.20 16.51
C ASN A 169 -5.93 -13.70 16.37
N GLU A 170 -5.31 -14.12 15.27
CA GLU A 170 -5.05 -15.54 15.00
C GLU A 170 -3.75 -16.04 15.65
N THR A 171 -2.74 -15.18 15.76
CA THR A 171 -1.37 -15.58 16.12
C THR A 171 -0.83 -14.92 17.39
N GLY A 172 -1.48 -13.86 17.88
CA GLY A 172 -0.96 -13.00 18.95
C GLY A 172 0.18 -12.06 18.53
N VAL A 173 0.68 -12.17 17.28
CA VAL A 173 1.80 -11.36 16.78
C VAL A 173 1.33 -9.95 16.44
N THR A 174 2.10 -8.94 16.89
CA THR A 174 1.89 -7.55 16.50
C THR A 174 2.85 -7.22 15.36
N VAL A 175 2.31 -6.83 14.20
CA VAL A 175 3.11 -6.33 13.08
C VAL A 175 3.57 -4.91 13.39
N SER A 176 4.87 -4.67 13.31
CA SER A 176 5.53 -3.43 13.69
C SER A 176 5.20 -2.25 12.76
N ALA A 177 4.97 -2.50 11.47
CA ALA A 177 4.67 -1.49 10.46
C ALA A 177 3.21 -1.54 10.00
N SER A 178 2.44 -0.47 10.25
CA SER A 178 1.09 -0.31 9.68
C SER A 178 1.11 -0.19 8.16
N SER A 179 2.21 0.34 7.60
CA SER A 179 2.43 0.52 6.16
C SER A 179 3.43 -0.50 5.57
N PHE A 180 3.39 -1.76 6.00
CA PHE A 180 4.30 -2.85 5.57
C PHE A 180 4.45 -3.06 4.04
N LEU A 181 3.48 -2.61 3.23
CA LEU A 181 3.61 -2.61 1.76
C LEU A 181 4.78 -1.74 1.30
N THR A 182 4.96 -0.56 1.89
CA THR A 182 5.87 0.48 1.40
C THR A 182 6.98 0.85 2.38
N THR A 183 6.92 0.39 3.63
CA THR A 183 7.98 0.61 4.62
C THR A 183 9.28 -0.08 4.18
N PRO A 184 10.36 0.67 3.88
CA PRO A 184 11.63 0.06 3.52
C PRO A 184 12.17 -0.77 4.68
N PHE A 185 12.69 -1.97 4.39
CA PHE A 185 13.38 -2.78 5.39
C PHE A 185 14.50 -3.60 4.75
N LYS A 186 15.39 -4.13 5.59
CA LYS A 186 16.46 -5.04 5.19
C LYS A 186 16.31 -6.34 5.97
N PRO A 187 16.52 -7.51 5.34
CA PRO A 187 16.52 -8.77 6.08
C PRO A 187 17.63 -8.81 7.14
N GLY A 188 17.35 -9.47 8.26
CA GLY A 188 18.20 -9.52 9.45
C GLY A 188 18.15 -8.25 10.32
N GLN A 189 17.16 -7.37 10.15
CA GLN A 189 17.01 -6.14 10.95
C GLN A 189 15.68 -6.12 11.71
N ALA A 190 15.60 -5.27 12.74
CA ALA A 190 14.33 -5.04 13.44
C ALA A 190 13.25 -4.46 12.50
N GLY A 191 11.99 -4.59 12.91
CA GLY A 191 10.83 -4.16 12.14
C GLY A 191 10.23 -5.31 11.34
N GLN A 192 9.88 -5.07 10.07
CA GLN A 192 9.13 -6.00 9.25
C GLN A 192 9.80 -7.38 9.09
N ASP A 193 11.12 -7.45 9.05
CA ASP A 193 11.83 -8.75 8.98
C ASP A 193 11.68 -9.56 10.27
N ALA A 194 11.83 -8.91 11.44
CA ALA A 194 11.57 -9.53 12.72
C ALA A 194 10.11 -10.00 12.85
N ASP A 195 9.14 -9.25 12.31
CA ASP A 195 7.74 -9.69 12.26
C ASP A 195 7.59 -10.98 11.44
N LEU A 196 8.24 -11.08 10.28
CA LEU A 196 8.20 -12.28 9.44
C LEU A 196 8.82 -13.50 10.14
N GLU A 197 9.93 -13.33 10.85
CA GLU A 197 10.57 -14.41 11.62
C GLU A 197 9.69 -14.85 12.82
N ILE A 198 9.04 -13.91 13.51
CA ILE A 198 8.09 -14.22 14.58
C ILE A 198 6.86 -14.96 14.01
N LEU A 199 6.33 -14.55 12.87
CA LEU A 199 5.22 -15.27 12.22
C LEU A 199 5.63 -16.69 11.81
N LYS A 200 6.83 -16.85 11.25
CA LYS A 200 7.37 -18.16 10.89
C LYS A 200 7.54 -19.07 12.09
N SER A 201 8.11 -18.57 13.19
CA SER A 201 8.29 -19.35 14.42
C SER A 201 6.98 -19.75 15.10
N ASN A 202 5.92 -18.95 14.96
CA ASN A 202 4.57 -19.27 15.42
C ASN A 202 3.76 -20.16 14.46
N GLY A 203 4.35 -20.64 13.35
CA GLY A 203 3.67 -21.49 12.37
C GLY A 203 2.64 -20.74 11.50
N ALA A 204 2.62 -19.41 11.57
CA ALA A 204 1.79 -18.56 10.72
C ALA A 204 2.31 -18.52 9.27
N LEU A 205 3.62 -18.79 9.07
CA LEU A 205 4.22 -19.00 7.76
C LEU A 205 4.75 -20.45 7.65
N THR A 206 4.66 -21.01 6.45
CA THR A 206 5.27 -22.31 6.11
C THR A 206 6.80 -22.20 6.10
N LYS A 207 7.48 -23.34 6.01
CA LYS A 207 8.96 -23.37 5.92
C LYS A 207 9.51 -22.60 4.72
N THR A 208 8.75 -22.56 3.62
CA THR A 208 9.08 -21.82 2.40
C THR A 208 8.67 -20.34 2.48
N GLY A 209 8.01 -19.93 3.57
CA GLY A 209 7.63 -18.56 3.80
C GLY A 209 6.23 -18.19 3.34
N GLN A 210 5.44 -19.11 2.79
CA GLN A 210 4.05 -18.80 2.44
C GLN A 210 3.18 -18.65 3.69
N PRO A 211 2.13 -17.82 3.68
CA PRO A 211 1.13 -17.85 4.74
C PRO A 211 0.57 -19.26 4.93
N SER A 212 0.39 -19.69 6.18
CA SER A 212 -0.22 -20.98 6.47
C SER A 212 -1.67 -21.01 5.93
N PRO A 213 -2.20 -22.18 5.51
CA PRO A 213 -3.57 -22.26 4.99
C PRO A 213 -4.60 -21.71 5.97
N THR A 214 -4.44 -21.99 7.27
CA THR A 214 -5.31 -21.47 8.34
C THR A 214 -5.31 -19.95 8.37
N LEU A 215 -4.13 -19.32 8.42
CA LEU A 215 -4.03 -17.86 8.46
C LEU A 215 -4.58 -17.24 7.17
N LEU A 216 -4.28 -17.84 6.02
CA LEU A 216 -4.75 -17.35 4.73
C LEU A 216 -6.28 -17.39 4.63
N ASP A 217 -6.94 -18.42 5.14
CA ASP A 217 -8.40 -18.52 5.16
C ASP A 217 -9.04 -17.51 6.12
N LYS A 218 -8.39 -17.21 7.26
CA LYS A 218 -8.81 -16.11 8.15
C LYS A 218 -8.70 -14.75 7.47
N VAL A 219 -7.61 -14.51 6.75
CA VAL A 219 -7.38 -13.29 5.97
C VAL A 219 -8.45 -13.14 4.88
N LYS A 220 -8.75 -14.20 4.12
CA LYS A 220 -9.84 -14.20 3.14
C LYS A 220 -11.19 -13.89 3.79
N THR A 221 -11.50 -14.54 4.91
CA THR A 221 -12.78 -14.34 5.62
C THR A 221 -12.93 -12.90 6.10
N ALA A 222 -11.87 -12.33 6.68
CA ALA A 222 -11.86 -10.94 7.14
C ALA A 222 -12.01 -9.95 5.96
N GLY A 223 -11.33 -10.21 4.85
CA GLY A 223 -11.47 -9.41 3.63
C GLY A 223 -12.90 -9.44 3.07
N ALA A 224 -13.49 -10.63 2.93
CA ALA A 224 -14.86 -10.78 2.47
C ALA A 224 -15.89 -10.10 3.38
N ALA A 225 -15.66 -10.10 4.70
CA ALA A 225 -16.51 -9.39 5.66
C ALA A 225 -16.41 -7.86 5.48
N ALA A 226 -15.21 -7.33 5.23
CA ALA A 226 -14.99 -5.90 5.03
C ALA A 226 -15.54 -5.38 3.69
N GLY A 227 -15.70 -6.25 2.68
CA GLY A 227 -16.31 -5.89 1.38
C GLY A 227 -17.83 -5.82 1.37
N LYS A 228 -18.50 -6.37 2.40
CA LYS A 228 -19.96 -6.29 2.53
C LYS A 228 -20.33 -4.92 3.10
N PRO A 229 -21.27 -4.17 2.50
CA PRO A 229 -21.84 -3.00 3.17
C PRO A 229 -22.44 -3.48 4.49
N THR A 230 -21.90 -2.99 5.61
CA THR A 230 -22.50 -3.20 6.92
C THR A 230 -23.89 -2.56 6.87
N GLY A 231 -24.94 -3.38 6.77
CA GLY A 231 -26.31 -2.90 6.70
C GLY A 231 -26.55 -1.88 7.80
N GLY A 232 -26.97 -0.67 7.42
CA GLY A 232 -27.29 0.38 8.36
C GLY A 232 -28.31 -0.16 9.37
N THR A 233 -28.03 0.01 10.65
CA THR A 233 -29.00 -0.24 11.72
C THR A 233 -30.13 0.78 11.59
N GLY A 234 -31.08 0.50 10.69
CA GLY A 234 -32.32 1.27 10.54
C GLY A 234 -33.20 1.00 11.76
N GLY A 235 -33.30 2.00 12.63
CA GLY A 235 -34.17 1.96 13.80
C GLY A 235 -35.63 1.71 13.42
N SER A 236 -36.27 0.81 14.15
CA SER A 236 -37.72 0.64 14.24
C SER A 236 -38.01 0.02 15.61
N GLY A 237 -38.91 0.51 16.46
CA GLY A 237 -39.81 1.65 16.37
C GLY A 237 -40.20 2.11 17.78
N ASN A 238 -40.69 3.34 17.87
CA ASN A 238 -41.31 3.89 19.07
C ASN A 238 -42.68 3.23 19.27
N PRO A 239 -42.99 2.63 20.44
CA PRO A 239 -44.36 2.25 20.75
C PRO A 239 -45.17 3.52 21.03
N ALA A 240 -46.27 3.67 20.30
CA ALA A 240 -47.37 4.57 20.67
C ALA A 240 -48.18 3.95 21.82
#